data_AF-A0A1W0B8T3-F1
#
_entry.id   AF-A0A1W0B8T3-F1
#
_cell.length_a   1.000
_cell.length_b   1.000
_cell.length_c   1.000
_cell.angle_alpha   90.00
_cell.angle_beta   90.00
_cell.angle_gamma   90.00
#
_symmetry.space_group_name_H-M   'P 1'
#
loop_
_entity.id
_entity.type
_entity.pdbx_description
1 polymer ?
#
loop_
_entity_poly.entity_id
_entity_poly.type
_entity_poly.pdbx_seq_one_letter_code
_entity_poly.pdbx_strand_id
1 'polypeptide(L)'
;MTKIAADADGIAVYGASTGLMAGELAAAGAGATGAGPALLGPIFGLIGGDFMAAYSAAHAGHVATIGQLSAVLSSMSGAAVASATSYHETDLDNANALKSASTEG
;
A
#
# COMPACT_ATOMS: atom_id res chain seq x y z
N MET A 1 7.24 23.47 -25.68
CA MET A 1 6.55 22.90 -24.50
C MET A 1 6.09 21.50 -24.87
N THR A 2 6.54 20.49 -24.14
CA THR A 2 6.08 19.11 -24.34
C THR A 2 4.74 18.94 -23.64
N LYS A 3 3.73 18.39 -24.33
CA LYS A 3 2.44 18.10 -23.71
C LYS A 3 2.60 16.88 -22.79
N ILE A 4 2.28 17.07 -21.52
CA ILE A 4 2.16 15.98 -20.55
C ILE A 4 0.66 15.69 -20.41
N ALA A 5 0.28 14.41 -20.52
CA ALA A 5 -1.06 13.93 -20.26
C ALA A 5 -0.96 12.82 -19.20
N ALA A 6 -1.80 12.89 -18.18
CA ALA A 6 -1.92 11.85 -17.17
C ALA A 6 -2.98 10.84 -17.61
N ASP A 7 -2.68 9.55 -17.47
CA ASP A 7 -3.66 8.48 -17.65
C ASP A 7 -4.38 8.26 -16.31
N ALA A 8 -5.51 8.95 -16.11
CA ALA A 8 -6.26 8.91 -14.86
C ALA A 8 -6.78 7.50 -14.54
N ASP A 9 -7.25 6.76 -15.55
CA ASP A 9 -7.70 5.38 -15.41
C ASP A 9 -6.53 4.47 -14.98
N GLY A 10 -5.37 4.62 -15.62
CA GLY A 10 -4.15 3.90 -15.25
C GLY A 10 -3.70 4.18 -13.82
N ILE A 11 -3.78 5.44 -13.37
CA ILE A 11 -3.47 5.83 -12.00
C ILE A 11 -4.48 5.21 -11.01
N ALA A 12 -5.77 5.15 -11.36
CA ALA A 12 -6.79 4.52 -10.51
C ALA A 12 -6.55 3.01 -10.36
N VAL A 13 -6.22 2.32 -11.48
CA VAL A 13 -5.87 0.90 -11.48
C VAL A 13 -4.62 0.62 -10.64
N TYR A 14 -3.60 1.46 -10.77
CA TYR A 14 -2.40 1.38 -9.92
C TYR A 14 -2.75 1.54 -8.43
N GLY A 15 -3.59 2.53 -8.10
CA GLY A 15 -4.07 2.75 -6.74
C GLY A 15 -4.78 1.53 -6.18
N ALA A 16 -5.71 0.93 -6.94
CA ALA A 16 -6.42 -0.28 -6.54
C ALA A 16 -5.47 -1.47 -6.33
N SER A 17 -4.55 -1.71 -7.26
CA SER A 17 -3.56 -2.79 -7.16
C SER A 17 -2.66 -2.64 -5.93
N THR A 18 -2.17 -1.44 -5.68
CA THR A 18 -1.33 -1.14 -4.50
C THR A 18 -2.13 -1.32 -3.20
N GLY A 19 -3.42 -1.00 -3.20
CA GLY A 19 -4.31 -1.23 -2.07
C GLY A 19 -4.51 -2.72 -1.75
N LEU A 20 -4.63 -3.57 -2.79
CA LEU A 20 -4.67 -5.02 -2.60
C LEU A 20 -3.37 -5.54 -2.00
N MET A 21 -2.22 -5.12 -2.53
CA MET A 21 -0.91 -5.49 -1.97
C MET A 21 -0.75 -5.06 -0.51
N ALA A 22 -1.26 -3.88 -0.13
CA ALA A 22 -1.28 -3.44 1.26
C ALA A 22 -2.05 -4.43 2.15
N GLY A 23 -3.23 -4.88 1.71
CA GLY A 23 -4.05 -5.87 2.40
C GLY A 23 -3.37 -7.24 2.51
N GLU A 24 -2.73 -7.70 1.44
CA GLU A 24 -1.96 -8.96 1.43
C GLU A 24 -0.80 -8.91 2.43
N LEU A 25 -0.07 -7.80 2.50
CA LEU A 25 0.99 -7.62 3.50
C LEU A 25 0.44 -7.57 4.93
N ALA A 26 -0.71 -6.93 5.15
CA ALA A 26 -1.35 -6.95 6.47
C ALA A 26 -1.70 -8.38 6.89
N ALA A 27 -2.26 -9.17 5.98
CA ALA A 27 -2.57 -10.59 6.21
C ALA A 27 -1.28 -11.42 6.46
N ALA A 28 -0.23 -11.18 5.68
CA ALA A 28 1.07 -11.83 5.87
C ALA A 28 1.69 -11.49 7.24
N GLY A 29 1.59 -10.23 7.69
CA GLY A 29 2.05 -9.81 9.02
C GLY A 29 1.28 -10.49 10.16
N ALA A 30 -0.03 -10.66 10.01
CA ALA A 30 -0.84 -11.42 10.97
C ALA A 30 -0.43 -12.91 10.98
N GLY A 31 -0.19 -13.50 9.81
CA GLY A 31 0.31 -14.87 9.68
C GLY A 31 1.68 -15.06 10.34
N ALA A 32 2.62 -14.15 10.08
CA ALA A 32 3.94 -14.17 10.71
C ALA A 32 3.86 -14.05 12.23
N THR A 33 3.00 -13.15 12.74
CA THR A 33 2.74 -13.03 14.20
C THR A 33 2.27 -14.36 14.80
N GLY A 34 1.39 -15.08 14.11
CA GLY A 34 0.91 -16.39 14.55
C GLY A 34 1.98 -17.49 14.50
N ALA A 35 2.97 -17.38 13.62
CA ALA A 35 4.08 -18.32 13.47
C ALA A 35 5.32 -17.93 14.32
N GLY A 36 5.08 -17.40 15.51
CA GLY A 36 6.13 -16.76 16.32
C GLY A 36 7.16 -17.70 16.97
N PRO A 37 8.30 -17.15 17.43
CA PRO A 37 9.43 -17.85 18.07
C PRO A 37 9.07 -18.78 19.23
N ALA A 38 8.01 -18.47 19.99
CA ALA A 38 7.61 -19.25 21.15
C ALA A 38 7.30 -20.72 20.80
N LEU A 39 6.90 -21.00 19.55
CA LEU A 39 6.64 -22.35 19.05
C LEU A 39 7.91 -23.21 18.98
N LEU A 40 9.10 -22.59 18.94
CA LEU A 40 10.38 -23.29 18.85
C LEU A 40 11.01 -23.60 20.23
N GLY A 41 10.44 -23.07 21.32
CA GLY A 41 10.95 -23.24 22.69
C GLY A 41 11.24 -24.70 23.09
N PRO A 42 10.34 -25.67 22.83
CA PRO A 42 10.58 -27.08 23.13
C PRO A 42 11.75 -27.71 22.36
N ILE A 43 12.10 -27.18 21.19
CA ILE A 43 13.15 -27.74 20.30
C ILE A 43 14.53 -27.22 20.71
N PHE A 44 14.65 -25.93 21.03
CA PHE A 44 15.95 -25.31 21.33
C PHE A 44 16.40 -25.50 22.78
N GLY A 45 15.49 -25.85 23.69
CA GLY A 45 15.81 -26.13 25.09
C GLY A 45 16.53 -24.98 25.80
N LEU A 46 17.18 -25.27 26.94
CA LEU A 46 17.86 -24.26 27.78
C LEU A 46 19.13 -23.68 27.13
N ILE A 47 19.76 -24.41 26.19
CA ILE A 47 21.02 -23.98 25.55
C ILE A 47 20.76 -22.92 24.47
N GLY A 48 19.59 -22.95 23.83
CA GLY A 48 19.24 -22.01 22.76
C GLY A 48 18.70 -20.66 23.25
N GLY A 49 18.81 -20.32 24.53
CA GLY A 49 18.21 -19.12 25.11
C GLY A 49 18.60 -17.82 24.41
N ASP A 50 19.90 -17.59 24.20
CA ASP A 50 20.41 -16.38 23.53
C ASP A 50 19.96 -16.30 22.06
N PHE A 51 19.93 -17.45 21.38
CA PHE A 51 19.41 -17.53 20.01
C PHE A 51 17.92 -17.23 19.96
N MET A 52 17.12 -17.78 20.88
CA MET A 52 15.69 -17.51 20.98
C MET A 52 15.40 -16.05 21.30
N ALA A 53 16.21 -15.40 22.13
CA ALA A 53 16.09 -13.97 22.40
C ALA A 53 16.39 -13.13 21.14
N ALA A 54 17.49 -13.42 20.45
CA ALA A 54 17.85 -12.73 19.21
C ALA A 54 16.83 -12.96 18.09
N TYR A 55 16.37 -14.19 17.91
CA TYR A 55 15.35 -14.55 16.93
C TYR A 55 14.01 -13.87 17.26
N SER A 56 13.64 -13.77 18.54
CA SER A 56 12.42 -13.08 18.94
C SER A 56 12.45 -11.60 18.62
N ALA A 57 13.58 -10.94 18.88
CA ALA A 57 13.77 -9.54 18.51
C ALA A 57 13.72 -9.34 16.99
N ALA A 58 14.40 -10.21 16.22
CA ALA A 58 14.39 -10.16 14.76
C ALA A 58 13.00 -10.41 14.18
N HIS A 59 12.27 -11.40 14.71
CA HIS A 59 10.91 -11.72 14.30
C HIS A 59 9.95 -10.57 14.57
N ALA A 60 10.01 -9.95 15.76
CA ALA A 60 9.22 -8.77 16.09
C ALA A 60 9.52 -7.60 15.14
N GLY A 61 10.80 -7.35 14.85
CA GLY A 61 11.22 -6.34 13.87
C GLY A 61 10.71 -6.61 12.46
N HIS A 62 10.72 -7.87 12.02
CA HIS A 62 10.20 -8.29 10.73
C HIS A 62 8.68 -8.04 10.62
N VAL A 63 7.90 -8.48 11.61
CA VAL A 63 6.45 -8.23 11.68
C VAL A 63 6.15 -6.74 11.66
N ALA A 64 6.88 -5.93 12.43
CA ALA A 64 6.71 -4.48 12.45
C ALA A 64 7.01 -3.85 11.09
N THR A 65 8.07 -4.31 10.41
CA THR A 65 8.44 -3.84 9.06
C THR A 65 7.36 -4.17 8.03
N ILE A 66 6.78 -5.38 8.08
CA ILE A 66 5.66 -5.76 7.21
C ILE A 66 4.47 -4.81 7.42
N GLY A 67 4.12 -4.53 8.68
CA GLY A 67 3.03 -3.60 9.01
C GLY A 67 3.29 -2.18 8.49
N GLN A 68 4.52 -1.68 8.62
CA GLN A 68 4.92 -0.38 8.09
C GLN A 68 4.83 -0.34 6.55
N LEU A 69 5.30 -1.40 5.87
CA LEU A 69 5.23 -1.48 4.42
C LEU A 69 3.77 -1.53 3.94
N SER A 70 2.91 -2.29 4.60
CA SER A 70 1.46 -2.30 4.35
C SER A 70 0.86 -0.89 4.46
N ALA A 71 1.20 -0.15 5.52
CA ALA A 71 0.71 1.22 5.71
C ALA A 71 1.19 2.18 4.60
N VAL A 72 2.45 2.07 4.18
CA VAL A 72 3.00 2.86 3.06
C VAL A 72 2.23 2.58 1.77
N LEU A 73 2.01 1.30 1.43
CA LEU A 73 1.25 0.94 0.22
C LEU A 73 -0.20 1.43 0.30
N SER A 74 -0.83 1.36 1.47
CA SER A 74 -2.19 1.90 1.67
C SER A 74 -2.24 3.42 1.45
N SER A 75 -1.24 4.16 1.95
CA SER A 75 -1.11 5.59 1.71
C SER A 75 -0.88 5.92 0.23
N MET A 76 -0.04 5.16 -0.46
CA MET A 76 0.20 5.33 -1.89
C MET A 76 -1.06 5.05 -2.72
N SER A 77 -1.78 3.99 -2.37
CA SER A 77 -3.07 3.63 -2.96
C SER A 77 -4.07 4.79 -2.85
N GLY A 78 -4.25 5.33 -1.64
CA GLY A 78 -5.16 6.46 -1.40
C GLY A 78 -4.76 7.71 -2.18
N ALA A 79 -3.47 8.05 -2.21
CA ALA A 79 -2.97 9.20 -2.96
C ALA A 79 -3.18 9.04 -4.47
N ALA A 80 -2.95 7.85 -5.03
CA ALA A 80 -3.17 7.56 -6.44
C ALA A 80 -4.66 7.67 -6.80
N VAL A 81 -5.55 7.04 -6.03
CA VAL A 81 -7.01 7.12 -6.27
C VAL A 81 -7.48 8.57 -6.20
N ALA A 82 -7.07 9.33 -5.19
CA ALA A 82 -7.44 10.74 -5.07
C ALA A 82 -6.93 11.59 -6.25
N SER A 83 -5.72 11.31 -6.73
CA SER A 83 -5.16 12.00 -7.90
C SER A 83 -5.95 11.68 -9.17
N ALA A 84 -6.31 10.41 -9.39
CA ALA A 84 -7.12 10.00 -10.53
C ALA A 84 -8.50 10.69 -10.52
N THR A 85 -9.16 10.73 -9.37
CA THR A 85 -10.44 11.46 -9.20
C THR A 85 -10.29 12.93 -9.58
N SER A 86 -9.24 13.60 -9.07
CA SER A 86 -9.00 15.01 -9.37
C SER A 86 -8.75 15.27 -10.87
N TYR A 87 -8.03 14.36 -11.56
CA TYR A 87 -7.84 14.46 -13.00
C TYR A 87 -9.16 14.30 -13.77
N HIS A 88 -9.99 13.31 -13.41
CA HIS A 88 -11.30 13.13 -14.06
C HIS A 88 -12.23 14.33 -13.86
N GLU A 89 -12.28 14.89 -12.66
CA GLU A 89 -13.10 16.08 -12.37
C GLU A 89 -12.61 17.28 -13.18
N THR A 90 -11.29 17.50 -13.22
CA THR A 90 -10.69 18.57 -14.02
C THR A 90 -11.01 18.43 -15.51
N ASP A 91 -10.91 17.22 -16.05
CA ASP A 91 -11.23 16.94 -17.46
C ASP A 91 -12.71 17.17 -17.76
N LEU A 92 -13.61 16.77 -16.86
CA LEU A 92 -15.05 16.99 -16.99
C LEU A 92 -15.39 18.49 -16.96
N ASP A 93 -14.83 19.24 -16.02
CA ASP A 93 -15.06 20.67 -15.87
C ASP A 93 -14.56 21.43 -17.10
N ASN A 94 -13.37 21.09 -17.60
CA ASN A 94 -12.83 21.67 -18.82
C ASN A 94 -13.71 21.35 -20.04
N ALA A 95 -14.19 20.10 -20.18
CA ALA A 95 -15.08 19.70 -21.27
C ALA A 95 -16.41 20.46 -21.22
N ASN A 96 -16.98 20.63 -20.03
CA ASN A 96 -18.21 21.40 -19.82
C ASN A 96 -18.01 22.88 -20.16
N ALA A 97 -16.92 23.50 -19.71
CA ALA A 97 -16.61 24.89 -20.01
C ALA A 97 -16.45 25.11 -21.53
N LEU A 98 -15.77 24.19 -22.22
CA LEU A 98 -15.61 24.26 -23.68
C LEU A 98 -16.95 24.12 -24.41
N LYS A 99 -17.82 23.21 -23.94
CA LYS A 99 -19.16 23.04 -24.48
C LYS A 99 -20.00 24.31 -24.31
N SER A 100 -19.99 24.92 -23.13
CA SER A 100 -20.70 26.18 -22.85
C SER A 100 -20.18 27.32 -23.74
N ALA A 101 -18.87 27.47 -23.89
CA ALA A 101 -18.28 28.47 -24.77
C ALA A 101 -18.67 28.26 -26.25
N SER A 102 -18.76 27.00 -26.70
CA SER A 102 -19.17 26.67 -28.08
C SER A 102 -20.65 26.95 -28.38
N THR A 103 -21.49 27.04 -27.34
CA THR A 103 -22.92 27.38 -27.49
C THR A 103 -23.19 28.89 -27.46
N GLU A 104 -22.22 29.71 -27.06
CA GLU A 104 -22.34 31.19 -27.02
C GLU A 104 -21.80 31.88 -28.30
N GLY A 105 -21.15 31.15 -29.21
CA GLY A 105 -20.64 31.64 -30.51
C GLY A 105 -21.47 31.19 -31.69
#